data_AF-A0A0J6NSP0-F1
#
_entry.id   AF-A0A0J6NSP0-F1
#
_cell.length_a   1.000
_cell.length_b   1.000
_cell.length_c   1.000
_cell.angle_alpha   90.00
_cell.angle_beta   90.00
_cell.angle_gamma   90.00
#
_symmetry.space_group_name_H-M   'P 1'
#
loop_
_entity.id
_entity.type
_entity.pdbx_description
1 polymer ?
#
loop_
_entity_poly.entity_id
_entity_poly.type
_entity_poly.pdbx_seq_one_letter_code
_entity_poly.pdbx_strand_id
1 'polypeptide(L)'
;MKKSLVIFILFALFSSFAIGCKRSRMGTEQYYVQITNKGEVKGNQRFYTLSTYNEDGVEKTVTFGSVKPIDTPFKENAFIHLYIRHKDHSNVEINHKEVTSYEGVQKDDLPYKSKRKITY
;
A
#
# COMPACT_ATOMS: atom_id res chain seq x y z
N MET A 1 14.33 -18.51 -48.75
CA MET A 1 13.57 -17.61 -47.85
C MET A 1 12.44 -18.40 -47.17
N LYS A 2 12.68 -19.14 -46.07
CA LYS A 2 11.62 -19.90 -45.35
C LYS A 2 11.84 -20.06 -43.84
N LYS A 3 12.97 -19.60 -43.27
CA LYS A 3 13.37 -19.87 -41.88
C LYS A 3 13.15 -18.70 -40.90
N SER A 4 12.76 -17.53 -41.40
CA SER A 4 12.63 -16.30 -40.58
C SER A 4 11.23 -16.08 -39.98
N LEU A 5 10.23 -16.88 -40.35
CA LEU A 5 8.83 -16.68 -39.92
C LEU A 5 8.49 -17.37 -38.59
N VAL A 6 9.29 -18.35 -38.18
CA VAL A 6 9.03 -19.14 -36.95
C VAL A 6 9.44 -18.37 -35.69
N ILE A 7 10.43 -17.48 -35.79
CA ILE A 7 10.97 -16.72 -34.64
C ILE A 7 10.01 -15.65 -34.13
N PHE A 8 9.22 -15.03 -35.02
CA PHE A 8 8.23 -14.01 -34.63
C PHE A 8 7.04 -14.58 -33.85
N ILE A 9 6.68 -15.85 -34.08
CA ILE A 9 5.57 -16.51 -33.38
C ILE A 9 5.96 -16.87 -31.94
N LEU A 10 7.23 -17.17 -31.69
CA LEU A 10 7.72 -17.55 -30.36
C LEU A 10 7.82 -16.34 -29.39
N PHE A 11 8.09 -15.14 -29.92
CA PHE A 11 8.14 -13.91 -29.12
C PHE A 11 6.76 -13.39 -28.68
N ALA A 12 5.70 -13.73 -29.43
CA ALA A 12 4.32 -13.31 -29.11
C ALA A 12 3.71 -14.04 -27.91
N LEU A 13 4.26 -15.19 -27.51
CA LEU A 13 3.73 -16.01 -26.42
C LEU A 13 4.22 -15.59 -25.02
N PHE A 14 5.22 -14.70 -24.94
CA PHE A 14 5.78 -14.22 -23.66
C PHE A 14 5.34 -12.80 -23.26
N SER A 15 4.63 -12.07 -24.12
CA SER A 15 4.18 -10.70 -23.82
C SER A 15 3.02 -10.63 -22.83
N SER A 16 2.38 -11.75 -22.50
CA SER A 16 1.21 -11.80 -21.60
C SER A 16 1.55 -11.70 -20.11
N PHE A 17 2.83 -11.73 -19.71
CA PHE A 17 3.23 -11.52 -18.30
C PHE A 17 3.50 -10.06 -17.93
N ALA A 18 3.42 -9.12 -18.88
CA ALA A 18 3.71 -7.71 -18.64
C ALA A 18 2.48 -6.86 -18.30
N ILE A 19 1.39 -7.47 -17.81
CA ILE A 19 0.29 -6.72 -17.20
C ILE A 19 0.30 -7.04 -15.71
N GLY A 20 1.32 -6.50 -15.03
CA GLY A 20 1.20 -6.15 -13.63
C GLY A 20 0.13 -5.07 -13.52
N CYS A 21 -1.13 -5.46 -13.63
CA CYS A 21 -2.27 -4.58 -13.43
C CYS A 21 -2.21 -4.18 -11.96
N LYS A 22 -1.51 -3.09 -11.65
CA LYS A 22 -1.76 -2.30 -10.45
C LYS A 22 -3.24 -1.97 -10.52
N ARG A 23 -4.04 -2.73 -9.77
CA ARG A 23 -5.49 -2.55 -9.67
C ARG A 23 -5.69 -1.29 -8.84
N SER A 24 -5.43 -0.14 -9.46
CA SER A 24 -5.72 1.14 -8.85
C SER A 24 -7.23 1.17 -8.65
N ARG A 25 -7.67 1.14 -7.39
CA ARG A 25 -9.05 1.43 -7.06
C ARG A 25 -9.26 2.87 -7.50
N MET A 26 -10.11 3.06 -8.52
CA MET A 26 -10.31 4.35 -9.17
C MET A 26 -10.68 5.41 -8.12
N GLY A 27 -9.92 6.51 -8.09
CA GLY A 27 -10.11 7.59 -7.12
C GLY A 27 -9.59 7.29 -5.70
N THR A 28 -8.63 6.38 -5.55
CA THR A 28 -7.84 6.23 -4.31
C THR A 28 -6.35 6.27 -4.60
N GLU A 29 -5.60 6.87 -3.69
CA GLU A 29 -4.14 6.84 -3.65
C GLU A 29 -3.64 5.72 -2.74
N GLN A 30 -2.44 5.21 -3.06
CA GLN A 30 -1.80 4.10 -2.36
C GLN A 30 -0.70 4.61 -1.44
N TYR A 31 -0.76 4.16 -0.20
CA TYR A 31 0.16 4.54 0.86
C TYR A 31 0.61 3.31 1.65
N TYR A 32 1.82 3.36 2.20
CA TYR A 32 2.43 2.25 2.90
C TYR A 32 2.94 2.67 4.27
N VAL A 33 2.64 1.85 5.28
CA VAL A 33 3.08 2.05 6.67
C VAL A 33 3.74 0.80 7.22
N GLN A 34 4.59 0.99 8.22
CA GLN A 34 5.04 -0.07 9.13
C GLN A 34 4.41 0.16 10.50
N ILE A 35 3.90 -0.91 11.11
CA ILE A 35 3.37 -0.86 12.47
C ILE A 35 4.52 -0.69 13.47
N THR A 36 4.62 0.48 14.09
CA THR A 36 5.67 0.82 15.07
C THR A 36 5.15 0.98 16.50
N ASN A 37 3.83 0.90 16.70
CA ASN A 37 3.21 1.00 18.01
C ASN A 37 2.03 0.03 18.14
N LYS A 38 1.51 -0.13 19.36
CA LYS A 38 0.37 -1.01 19.64
C LYS A 38 -0.99 -0.43 19.24
N GLY A 39 -1.05 0.82 18.78
CA GLY A 39 -2.28 1.56 18.55
C GLY A 39 -3.01 1.93 19.85
N GLU A 40 -3.94 2.87 19.75
CA GLU A 40 -4.76 3.38 20.84
C GLU A 40 -6.18 2.80 20.76
N VAL A 41 -6.76 2.36 21.87
CA VAL A 41 -8.16 1.87 21.90
C VAL A 41 -9.09 3.04 22.21
N LYS A 42 -10.05 3.31 21.31
CA LYS A 42 -11.10 4.31 21.48
C LYS A 42 -12.46 3.64 21.33
N GLY A 43 -13.19 3.53 22.43
CA GLY A 43 -14.43 2.75 22.49
C GLY A 43 -14.16 1.29 22.12
N ASN A 44 -14.83 0.79 21.09
CA ASN A 44 -14.71 -0.59 20.64
C ASN A 44 -13.76 -0.79 19.45
N GLN A 45 -12.91 0.19 19.13
CA GLN A 45 -12.01 0.12 17.98
C GLN A 45 -10.59 0.57 18.35
N ARG A 46 -9.60 -0.09 17.74
CA ARG A 46 -8.18 0.27 17.87
C ARG A 46 -7.74 1.13 16.68
N PHE A 47 -7.12 2.27 16.95
CA PHE A 47 -6.61 3.20 15.94
C PHE A 47 -5.09 3.26 15.96
N TYR A 48 -4.50 3.45 14.78
CA TYR A 48 -3.06 3.60 14.60
C TYR A 48 -2.80 4.95 13.94
N THR A 49 -1.95 5.76 14.56
CA THR A 49 -1.40 6.99 13.97
C THR A 49 0.07 6.75 13.68
N LEU A 50 0.45 6.80 12.41
CA LEU A 50 1.77 6.38 11.91
C LEU A 50 2.23 7.29 10.76
N SER A 51 3.54 7.46 10.60
CA SER A 51 4.11 7.98 9.35
C SER A 51 3.83 7.01 8.21
N THR A 52 3.42 7.55 7.07
CA THR A 52 3.07 6.80 5.86
C THR A 52 3.73 7.41 4.64
N TYR A 53 4.03 6.57 3.66
CA TYR A 53 4.68 7.00 2.43
C TYR A 53 3.88 6.53 1.23
N ASN A 54 3.62 7.41 0.27
CA ASN A 54 3.07 7.00 -1.02
C ASN A 54 4.15 6.30 -1.86
N GLU A 55 3.79 5.87 -3.07
CA GLU A 55 4.71 5.21 -4.01
C GLU A 55 5.97 6.04 -4.34
N ASP A 56 5.85 7.36 -4.27
CA ASP A 56 6.93 8.31 -4.50
C ASP A 56 7.80 8.59 -3.27
N GLY A 57 7.47 7.99 -2.12
CA GLY A 57 8.17 8.22 -0.87
C GLY A 57 7.82 9.58 -0.22
N VAL A 58 6.73 10.22 -0.64
CA VAL A 58 6.20 11.43 0.00
C VAL A 58 5.59 11.04 1.33
N GLU A 59 6.08 11.67 2.38
CA GLU A 59 5.65 11.42 3.75
C GLU A 59 4.35 12.15 4.07
N LYS A 60 3.46 11.45 4.78
CA LYS A 60 2.28 11.98 5.45
C LYS A 60 2.11 11.28 6.80
N THR A 61 1.27 11.82 7.66
CA THR A 61 0.81 11.12 8.87
C THR A 61 -0.57 10.56 8.60
N VAL A 62 -0.80 9.27 8.86
CA VAL A 62 -2.12 8.65 8.71
C VAL A 62 -2.64 8.15 10.03
N THR A 63 -3.91 8.40 10.30
CA THR A 63 -4.67 7.69 11.33
C THR A 63 -5.64 6.72 10.67
N PHE A 64 -5.60 5.44 11.01
CA PHE A 64 -6.57 4.46 10.50
C PHE A 64 -7.09 3.54 11.61
N GLY A 65 -8.35 3.12 11.46
CA GLY A 65 -9.01 2.20 12.38
C GLY A 65 -8.77 0.74 11.99
N SER A 66 -8.34 -0.09 12.93
CA SER A 66 -8.28 -1.53 12.77
C SER A 66 -9.68 -2.14 12.72
N VAL A 67 -9.86 -3.12 11.83
CA VAL A 67 -11.06 -3.97 11.74
C VAL A 67 -10.84 -5.29 12.49
N LYS A 68 -9.63 -5.52 13.02
CA LYS A 68 -9.34 -6.68 13.88
C LYS A 68 -9.99 -6.49 15.26
N PRO A 69 -10.36 -7.58 15.94
CA PRO A 69 -10.73 -7.55 17.35
C PRO A 69 -9.71 -6.78 18.21
N ILE A 70 -10.19 -6.06 19.24
CA ILE A 70 -9.40 -5.11 20.05
C ILE A 70 -8.20 -5.77 20.75
N ASP A 71 -8.38 -7.04 21.13
CA ASP A 71 -7.43 -7.96 21.77
C ASP A 71 -6.39 -8.53 20.79
N THR A 72 -6.58 -8.34 19.48
CA THR A 72 -5.68 -8.83 18.43
C THR A 72 -5.06 -7.66 17.64
N PRO A 73 -4.11 -6.89 18.24
CA PRO A 73 -3.44 -5.81 17.54
C PRO A 73 -2.64 -6.34 16.35
N PHE A 74 -2.29 -5.44 15.41
CA PHE A 74 -1.29 -5.79 14.40
C PHE A 74 0.03 -6.18 15.05
N LYS A 75 0.74 -7.12 14.42
CA LYS A 75 2.10 -7.47 14.81
C LYS A 75 2.99 -6.26 14.59
N GLU A 76 3.90 -6.03 15.52
CA GLU A 76 4.96 -5.05 15.36
C GLU A 76 5.77 -5.35 14.09
N ASN A 77 6.18 -4.31 13.38
CA ASN A 77 6.88 -4.38 12.09
C ASN A 77 6.08 -4.98 10.92
N ALA A 78 4.77 -5.24 11.09
CA ALA A 78 3.93 -5.58 9.95
C ALA A 78 3.84 -4.38 8.98
N PHE A 79 3.83 -4.67 7.68
CA PHE A 79 3.63 -3.66 6.64
C PHE A 79 2.18 -3.68 6.18
N ILE A 80 1.58 -2.49 6.08
CA ILE A 80 0.18 -2.31 5.67
C ILE A 80 0.15 -1.40 4.45
N HIS A 81 -0.59 -1.83 3.43
CA HIS A 81 -0.94 -1.06 2.25
C HIS A 81 -2.32 -0.43 2.45
N LEU A 82 -2.40 0.90 2.37
CA LEU A 82 -3.57 1.72 2.61
C LEU A 82 -4.11 2.28 1.29
N TYR A 83 -5.43 2.22 1.11
CA TYR A 83 -6.13 2.86 0.00
C TYR A 83 -6.88 4.09 0.51
N ILE A 84 -6.47 5.27 0.05
CA ILE A 84 -6.90 6.55 0.61
C ILE A 84 -7.67 7.36 -0.42
N ARG A 85 -8.87 7.80 -0.07
CA ARG A 85 -9.62 8.78 -0.85
C ARG A 85 -9.46 10.13 -0.17
N HIS A 86 -8.55 10.96 -0.70
CA HIS A 86 -8.30 12.29 -0.17
C HIS A 86 -9.54 13.17 -0.29
N LYS A 87 -9.78 13.95 0.75
CA LYS A 87 -10.66 15.13 0.64
C LYS A 87 -9.89 16.34 0.10
N ASP A 88 -8.63 16.46 0.50
CA ASP A 88 -7.71 17.50 0.07
C ASP A 88 -6.28 16.92 0.02
N HIS A 89 -5.64 17.00 -1.14
CA HIS A 89 -4.31 16.43 -1.37
C HIS A 89 -3.18 17.23 -0.70
N SER A 90 -3.43 18.50 -0.35
CA SER A 90 -2.44 19.37 0.30
C SER A 90 -2.22 19.04 1.79
N ASN A 91 -3.15 18.30 2.40
CA ASN A 91 -3.04 17.91 3.80
C ASN A 91 -1.91 16.91 4.03
N VAL A 92 -1.07 17.20 5.02
CA VAL A 92 -0.01 16.30 5.52
C VAL A 92 -0.58 15.21 6.41
N GLU A 93 -1.75 15.45 7.02
CA GLU A 93 -2.46 14.48 7.84
C GLU A 93 -3.63 13.84 7.08
N ILE A 94 -3.69 12.51 7.14
CA ILE A 94 -4.79 11.71 6.60
C ILE A 94 -5.64 11.23 7.77
N ASN A 95 -6.93 11.57 7.74
CA ASN A 95 -7.89 11.13 8.74
C ASN A 95 -8.39 9.70 8.47
N HIS A 96 -8.79 8.98 9.52
CA HIS A 96 -9.36 7.63 9.39
C HIS A 96 -10.56 7.53 8.46
N LYS A 97 -11.31 8.63 8.27
CA LYS A 97 -12.45 8.70 7.33
C LYS A 97 -12.02 8.71 5.85
N GLU A 98 -10.76 9.04 5.56
CA GLU A 98 -10.20 9.04 4.21
C GLU A 98 -9.62 7.67 3.84
N VAL A 99 -9.33 6.82 4.83
CA VAL A 99 -8.86 5.45 4.62
C VAL A 99 -10.03 4.56 4.25
N THR A 100 -10.11 4.20 2.97
CA THR A 100 -11.22 3.40 2.44
C THR A 100 -11.07 1.91 2.75
N SER A 101 -9.84 1.42 2.76
CA SER A 101 -9.50 0.03 3.11
C SER A 101 -7.99 -0.12 3.24
N TYR A 102 -7.56 -1.28 3.71
CA TYR A 102 -6.16 -1.63 3.77
C TYR A 102 -5.96 -3.15 3.77
N GLU A 103 -4.73 -3.56 3.50
CA GLU A 103 -4.31 -4.95 3.49
C GLU A 103 -2.89 -5.11 4.03
N GLY A 104 -2.60 -6.27 4.63
CA GLY A 104 -1.22 -6.61 5.02
C GLY A 104 -0.41 -7.01 3.80
N VAL A 105 0.83 -6.53 3.71
CA VAL A 105 1.75 -6.82 2.60
C VAL A 105 3.11 -7.26 3.14
N GLN A 106 3.92 -7.89 2.29
CA GLN A 106 5.31 -8.20 2.63
C GLN A 106 6.21 -7.00 2.36
N LYS A 107 7.39 -6.98 3.00
CA LYS A 107 8.38 -5.91 2.80
C LYS A 107 8.82 -5.78 1.33
N ASP A 108 8.84 -6.89 0.60
CA ASP A 108 9.26 -6.94 -0.80
C ASP A 108 8.19 -6.45 -1.78
N ASP A 109 6.93 -6.36 -1.34
CA ASP A 109 5.83 -5.79 -2.11
C ASP A 109 5.81 -4.25 -2.06
N LEU A 110 6.62 -3.64 -1.19
CA LEU A 110 6.69 -2.19 -1.04
C LEU A 110 7.38 -1.54 -2.26
N PRO A 111 6.86 -0.41 -2.78
CA PRO A 111 7.55 0.36 -3.80
C PRO A 111 8.94 0.79 -3.31
N TYR A 112 9.91 0.80 -4.22
CA TYR A 112 11.31 1.05 -3.89
C TYR A 112 11.53 2.32 -3.06
N LYS A 113 10.88 3.45 -3.41
CA LYS A 113 11.02 4.72 -2.71
C LYS A 113 10.43 4.66 -1.29
N SER A 114 9.22 4.12 -1.15
CA SER A 114 8.57 3.92 0.16
C SER A 114 9.37 2.95 1.04
N LYS A 115 9.83 1.82 0.48
CA LYS A 115 10.67 0.83 1.18
C LYS A 115 11.94 1.45 1.75
N ARG A 116 12.61 2.33 0.99
CA ARG A 116 13.79 3.07 1.45
C ARG A 116 13.46 4.01 2.61
N LYS A 117 12.32 4.71 2.57
CA LYS A 117 11.89 5.61 3.67
C LYS A 117 11.50 4.87 4.95
N ILE A 118 10.92 3.68 4.82
CA ILE A 118 10.47 2.88 5.96
C ILE A 118 11.63 2.11 6.62
N THR A 119 12.68 1.77 5.87
CA THR A 119 13.81 0.95 6.36
C THR A 119 14.99 1.78 6.89
N TYR A 120 15.06 3.08 6.59
CA TYR A 120 16.11 4.00 7.05
C TYR A 120 15.59 4.87 8.20
#